data_AF-A0A933CI88-F1
#
_entry.id   AF-A0A933CI88-F1
#
_cell.length_a   1.000
_cell.length_b   1.000
_cell.length_c   1.000
_cell.angle_alpha   90.00
_cell.angle_beta   90.00
_cell.angle_gamma   90.00
#
_symmetry.space_group_name_H-M   'P 1'
#
loop_
_entity.id
_entity.type
_entity.pdbx_description
1 polymer ?
#
loop_
_entity_poly.entity_id
_entity_poly.type
_entity_poly.pdbx_seq_one_letter_code
_entity_poly.pdbx_strand_id
1 'polypeptide(L)'
;MNPVTHLLVGWMVANSATLNRRERAAVTLAGVVPDIDGLGAPLEVLTRDWERPLTWFSQYHHTLHNITFAVAVAGISFLVATRRWKTAALAFVSFHLHLLGDLVGARGPDGHQWPIPYLLPFSRAWEWAWQGQWALNAWPNFAITGVLVVATFYLAWRRGFSPLEIVSSRADAAFVAVLRARFA
;
A
#
# COMPACT_ATOMS: atom_id res chain seq x y z
N MET A 1 -8.59 -2.98 -0.95
CA MET A 1 -7.75 -3.95 -1.69
C MET A 1 -6.79 -4.58 -0.69
N ASN A 2 -6.10 -5.68 -1.02
CA ASN A 2 -5.19 -6.32 -0.05
C ASN A 2 -3.90 -5.48 0.14
N PRO A 3 -3.35 -5.36 1.36
CA PRO A 3 -2.09 -4.64 1.63
C PRO A 3 -0.90 -5.11 0.77
N VAL A 4 -0.84 -6.40 0.42
CA VAL A 4 0.18 -6.93 -0.50
C VAL A 4 0.04 -6.32 -1.88
N THR A 5 -1.19 -6.20 -2.39
CA THR A 5 -1.45 -5.58 -3.70
C THR A 5 -1.05 -4.10 -3.68
N HIS A 6 -1.36 -3.39 -2.60
CA HIS A 6 -0.96 -2.00 -2.37
C HIS A 6 0.57 -1.82 -2.39
N LEU A 7 1.31 -2.70 -1.70
CA LEU A 7 2.77 -2.72 -1.74
C LEU A 7 3.30 -2.95 -3.17
N LEU A 8 2.70 -3.87 -3.92
CA LEU A 8 3.12 -4.14 -5.30
C LEU A 8 2.79 -2.97 -6.24
N VAL A 9 1.66 -2.29 -6.07
CA VAL A 9 1.33 -1.06 -6.80
C VAL A 9 2.36 0.01 -6.50
N GLY A 10 2.68 0.25 -5.22
CA GLY A 10 3.73 1.19 -4.82
C GLY A 10 5.09 0.84 -5.42
N TRP A 11 5.42 -0.45 -5.51
CA TRP A 11 6.65 -0.92 -6.17
C TRP A 11 6.66 -0.60 -7.67
N MET A 12 5.53 -0.69 -8.36
CA MET A 12 5.42 -0.27 -9.77
C MET A 12 5.65 1.23 -9.92
N VAL A 13 5.07 2.05 -9.03
CA VAL A 13 5.29 3.50 -9.02
C VAL A 13 6.76 3.82 -8.78
N ALA A 14 7.42 3.15 -7.83
CA ALA A 14 8.85 3.31 -7.57
C ALA A 14 9.72 2.96 -8.79
N ASN A 15 9.25 2.07 -9.67
CA ASN A 15 9.94 1.67 -10.89
C ASN A 15 9.63 2.55 -12.11
N SER A 16 8.70 3.49 -12.03
CA SER A 16 8.38 4.42 -13.13
C SER A 16 9.44 5.50 -13.36
N ALA A 17 10.38 5.66 -12.42
CA ALA A 17 11.46 6.63 -12.50
C ALA A 17 12.80 6.02 -12.05
N THR A 18 13.91 6.66 -12.46
CA THR A 18 15.24 6.34 -11.93
C THR A 18 15.38 6.89 -10.51
N LEU A 19 15.31 6.01 -9.53
CA LEU A 19 15.41 6.30 -8.10
C LEU A 19 16.50 5.42 -7.47
N ASN A 20 17.15 5.91 -6.41
CA ASN A 20 18.02 5.06 -5.59
C ASN A 20 17.21 4.13 -4.67
N ARG A 21 17.86 3.17 -4.01
CA ARG A 21 17.20 2.18 -3.14
C ARG A 21 16.33 2.81 -2.04
N ARG A 22 16.84 3.87 -1.37
CA ARG A 22 16.10 4.55 -0.31
C ARG A 22 14.84 5.23 -0.85
N GLU A 23 14.95 5.87 -2.00
CA GLU A 23 13.83 6.54 -2.66
C GLU A 23 12.78 5.55 -3.17
N ARG A 24 13.21 4.40 -3.72
CA ARG A 24 12.28 3.32 -4.11
C ARG A 24 11.54 2.76 -2.89
N ALA A 25 12.25 2.55 -1.78
CA ALA A 25 11.64 2.13 -0.53
C ALA A 25 10.60 3.15 -0.04
N ALA A 26 10.92 4.44 -0.02
CA ALA A 26 9.98 5.49 0.39
C ALA A 26 8.70 5.50 -0.48
N VAL A 27 8.82 5.45 -1.81
CA VAL A 27 7.67 5.42 -2.72
C VAL A 27 6.85 4.14 -2.57
N THR A 28 7.50 3.00 -2.39
CA THR A 28 6.82 1.70 -2.23
C THR A 28 6.06 1.66 -0.91
N LEU A 29 6.71 2.05 0.19
CA LEU A 29 6.10 2.05 1.52
C LEU A 29 4.95 3.06 1.64
N ALA A 30 5.03 4.20 0.92
CA ALA A 30 3.93 5.17 0.87
C ALA A 30 2.62 4.56 0.35
N GLY A 31 2.68 3.50 -0.46
CA GLY A 31 1.51 2.81 -0.98
C GLY A 31 0.86 1.82 0.00
N VAL A 32 1.52 1.42 1.09
CA VAL A 32 0.98 0.42 2.04
C VAL A 32 0.91 0.93 3.48
N VAL A 33 1.58 2.03 3.79
CA VAL A 33 1.59 2.62 5.14
C VAL A 33 0.19 2.97 5.70
N PRO A 34 -0.86 3.33 4.91
CA PRO A 34 -2.18 3.59 5.49
C PRO A 34 -2.80 2.36 6.16
N ASP A 35 -2.50 1.15 5.65
CA ASP A 35 -3.03 -0.12 6.18
C ASP A 35 -2.57 -0.42 7.61
N ILE A 36 -1.61 0.34 8.17
CA ILE A 36 -1.20 0.22 9.57
C ILE A 36 -2.40 0.44 10.51
N ASP A 37 -3.37 1.27 10.13
CA ASP A 37 -4.59 1.47 10.92
C ASP A 37 -5.53 0.25 10.94
N GLY A 38 -5.31 -0.72 10.05
CA GLY A 38 -6.00 -2.02 10.00
C GLY A 38 -5.39 -3.10 10.90
N LEU A 39 -4.21 -2.87 11.50
CA LEU A 39 -3.54 -3.85 12.37
C LEU A 39 -4.30 -4.12 13.68
N GLY A 40 -5.31 -3.32 14.01
CA GLY A 40 -6.23 -3.59 15.12
C GLY A 40 -7.11 -4.83 14.92
N ALA A 41 -7.29 -5.32 13.69
CA ALA A 41 -8.24 -6.40 13.40
C ALA A 41 -7.97 -7.70 14.18
N PRO A 42 -6.74 -8.24 14.21
CA PRO A 42 -6.46 -9.44 15.01
C PRO A 42 -6.72 -9.23 16.51
N LEU A 43 -6.39 -8.06 17.05
CA LEU A 43 -6.58 -7.76 18.46
C LEU A 43 -8.07 -7.65 18.81
N GLU A 44 -8.87 -7.05 17.95
CA GLU A 44 -10.32 -6.98 18.12
C GLU A 44 -10.96 -8.37 18.08
N VAL A 45 -10.54 -9.23 17.15
CA VAL A 45 -11.01 -10.62 17.09
C VAL A 45 -10.62 -11.41 18.35
N LEU A 46 -9.39 -11.28 18.84
CA LEU A 46 -8.89 -12.01 20.01
C LEU A 46 -9.53 -11.55 21.33
N THR A 47 -9.97 -10.31 21.41
CA THR A 47 -10.52 -9.70 22.64
C THR A 47 -12.04 -9.56 22.62
N ARG A 48 -12.72 -10.02 21.57
CA ARG A 48 -14.18 -9.87 21.37
C ARG A 48 -15.03 -10.37 22.53
N ASP A 49 -14.56 -11.41 23.24
CA ASP A 49 -15.26 -12.09 24.33
C ASP A 49 -14.78 -11.63 25.72
N TRP A 50 -13.92 -10.60 25.80
CA TRP A 50 -13.44 -10.02 27.07
C TRP A 50 -14.49 -9.10 27.69
N GLU A 51 -14.43 -8.87 29.01
CA GLU A 51 -15.29 -7.88 29.69
C GLU A 51 -15.15 -6.46 29.10
N ARG A 52 -13.97 -6.14 28.56
CA ARG A 52 -13.65 -4.89 27.87
C ARG A 52 -12.92 -5.17 26.56
N PRO A 53 -13.63 -5.38 25.44
CA PRO A 53 -13.02 -5.71 24.16
C PRO A 53 -12.24 -4.53 23.57
N LEU A 54 -11.12 -4.82 22.89
CA LEU A 54 -10.34 -3.81 22.17
C LEU A 54 -10.96 -3.60 20.78
N THR A 55 -11.63 -2.47 20.57
CA THR A 55 -12.32 -2.15 19.30
C THR A 55 -11.44 -1.35 18.33
N TRP A 56 -10.15 -1.64 18.30
CA TRP A 56 -9.16 -0.81 17.58
C TRP A 56 -9.39 -0.76 16.07
N PHE A 57 -9.80 -1.87 15.47
CA PHE A 57 -10.10 -1.88 14.04
C PHE A 57 -11.34 -1.04 13.76
N SER A 58 -12.43 -1.32 14.48
CA SER A 58 -13.69 -0.59 14.31
C SER A 58 -13.56 0.92 14.59
N GLN A 59 -12.66 1.32 15.50
CA GLN A 59 -12.45 2.73 15.85
C GLN A 59 -11.46 3.46 14.94
N TYR A 60 -10.38 2.80 14.53
CA TYR A 60 -9.23 3.47 13.89
C TYR A 60 -9.01 3.10 12.43
N HIS A 61 -9.59 2.01 11.93
CA HIS A 61 -9.47 1.67 10.51
C HIS A 61 -10.08 2.79 9.65
N HIS A 62 -9.32 3.26 8.65
CA HIS A 62 -9.57 4.48 7.84
C HIS A 62 -9.23 5.83 8.47
N THR A 63 -8.61 5.89 9.65
CA THR A 63 -8.10 7.16 10.20
C THR A 63 -6.82 7.64 9.53
N LEU A 64 -6.10 6.76 8.83
CA LEU A 64 -4.92 7.11 8.04
C LEU A 64 -5.22 7.28 6.55
N HIS A 65 -6.44 6.98 6.09
CA HIS A 65 -6.82 7.02 4.68
C HIS A 65 -7.33 8.41 4.27
N ASN A 66 -6.49 9.44 4.40
CA ASN A 66 -6.86 10.83 4.13
C ASN A 66 -5.72 11.69 3.58
N ILE A 67 -6.07 12.88 3.09
CA ILE A 67 -5.12 13.83 2.48
C ILE A 67 -4.04 14.30 3.46
N THR A 68 -4.37 14.49 4.74
CA THR A 68 -3.40 14.95 5.73
C THR A 68 -2.31 13.90 5.95
N PHE A 69 -2.68 12.61 6.03
CA PHE A 69 -1.70 11.54 6.11
C PHE A 69 -0.92 11.40 4.80
N ALA A 70 -1.56 11.55 3.63
CA ALA A 70 -0.88 11.55 2.34
C ALA A 70 0.21 12.63 2.25
N VAL A 71 -0.10 13.86 2.70
CA VAL A 71 0.84 14.98 2.76
C VAL A 71 1.96 14.70 3.76
N ALA A 72 1.66 14.13 4.93
CA ALA A 72 2.67 13.74 5.91
C ALA A 72 3.65 12.70 5.35
N VAL A 73 3.14 11.65 4.71
CA VAL A 73 3.95 10.60 4.05
C VAL A 73 4.81 11.17 2.93
N ALA A 74 4.25 12.07 2.11
CA ALA A 74 5.00 12.78 1.07
C ALA A 74 6.09 13.69 1.67
N GLY A 75 5.80 14.38 2.78
CA GLY A 75 6.75 15.20 3.52
C GLY A 75 7.91 14.39 4.09
N ILE A 76 7.63 13.25 4.72
CA ILE A 76 8.68 12.33 5.19
C ILE A 76 9.54 11.84 4.02
N SER A 77 8.89 11.45 2.91
CA SER A 77 9.58 11.02 1.69
C SER A 77 10.48 12.11 1.11
N PHE A 78 10.04 13.37 1.16
CA PHE A 78 10.82 14.55 0.76
C PHE A 78 12.09 14.69 1.61
N LEU A 79 11.98 14.53 2.93
CA LEU A 79 13.08 14.72 3.88
C LEU A 79 14.16 13.64 3.76
N VAL A 80 13.79 12.39 3.48
CA VAL A 80 14.74 11.26 3.44
C VAL A 80 15.41 11.07 2.07
N ALA A 81 14.86 11.67 1.01
CA ALA A 81 15.28 11.47 -0.38
C ALA A 81 16.41 12.42 -0.82
N THR A 82 17.18 11.99 -1.83
CA THR A 82 18.13 12.86 -2.52
C THR A 82 17.39 13.69 -3.58
N ARG A 83 16.53 13.04 -4.37
CA ARG A 83 15.65 13.65 -5.38
C ARG A 83 14.32 14.05 -4.76
N ARG A 84 14.39 14.91 -3.74
CA ARG A 84 13.31 15.25 -2.80
C ARG A 84 11.92 15.41 -3.45
N TRP A 85 11.78 16.34 -4.38
CA TRP A 85 10.49 16.62 -5.05
C TRP A 85 9.97 15.44 -5.86
N LYS A 86 10.85 14.74 -6.58
CA LYS A 86 10.47 13.58 -7.39
C LYS A 86 9.99 12.44 -6.52
N THR A 87 10.72 12.12 -5.45
CA THR A 87 10.34 11.05 -4.51
C THR A 87 9.06 11.40 -3.76
N ALA A 88 8.90 12.65 -3.30
CA ALA A 88 7.69 13.10 -2.64
C ALA A 88 6.46 13.02 -3.56
N ALA A 89 6.58 13.49 -4.81
CA ALA A 89 5.49 13.40 -5.78
C ALA A 89 5.11 11.95 -6.08
N LEU A 90 6.09 11.07 -6.28
CA LEU A 90 5.82 9.64 -6.52
C LEU A 90 5.23 8.95 -5.28
N ALA A 91 5.68 9.29 -4.08
CA ALA A 91 5.08 8.80 -2.83
C ALA A 91 3.62 9.26 -2.68
N PHE A 92 3.33 10.51 -3.01
CA PHE A 92 1.97 11.06 -3.01
C PHE A 92 1.08 10.34 -4.02
N VAL A 93 1.58 10.07 -5.23
CA VAL A 93 0.88 9.26 -6.25
C VAL A 93 0.65 7.83 -5.75
N SER A 94 1.67 7.19 -5.18
CA SER A 94 1.59 5.84 -4.63
C SER A 94 0.49 5.73 -3.56
N PHE A 95 0.44 6.70 -2.65
CA PHE A 95 -0.61 6.81 -1.64
C PHE A 95 -2.01 6.99 -2.25
N HIS A 96 -2.16 7.84 -3.26
CA HIS A 96 -3.47 8.04 -3.90
C HIS A 96 -3.92 6.82 -4.71
N LEU A 97 -2.98 6.07 -5.30
CA LEU A 97 -3.30 4.78 -5.93
C LEU A 97 -3.75 3.73 -4.91
N HIS A 98 -3.21 3.78 -3.69
CA HIS A 98 -3.73 3.00 -2.58
C HIS A 98 -5.19 3.38 -2.27
N LEU A 99 -5.50 4.68 -2.07
CA LEU A 99 -6.88 5.13 -1.83
C LEU A 99 -7.82 4.72 -2.97
N LEU A 100 -7.36 4.81 -4.23
CA LEU A 100 -8.13 4.36 -5.39
C LEU A 100 -8.36 2.85 -5.36
N GLY A 101 -7.35 2.05 -5.01
CA GLY A 101 -7.51 0.61 -4.84
C GLY A 101 -8.57 0.26 -3.79
N ASP A 102 -8.65 1.03 -2.71
CA ASP A 102 -9.66 0.80 -1.67
C ASP A 102 -11.06 1.26 -2.08
N LEU A 103 -11.17 2.43 -2.69
CA LEU A 103 -12.42 2.95 -3.22
C LEU A 103 -13.09 1.97 -4.18
N VAL A 104 -12.29 1.22 -4.94
CA VAL A 104 -12.78 0.35 -6.01
C VAL A 104 -12.89 -1.11 -5.56
N GLY A 105 -12.03 -1.59 -4.65
CA GLY A 105 -11.91 -3.03 -4.36
C GLY A 105 -11.70 -3.43 -2.91
N ALA A 106 -12.26 -2.69 -1.94
CA ALA A 106 -12.15 -3.00 -0.50
C ALA A 106 -13.45 -3.36 0.21
N ARG A 107 -14.57 -3.63 -0.51
CA ARG A 107 -15.85 -3.87 0.18
C ARG A 107 -15.74 -5.05 1.15
N GLY A 108 -16.20 -4.85 2.38
CA GLY A 108 -16.15 -5.82 3.46
C GLY A 108 -17.02 -7.06 3.19
N PRO A 109 -16.79 -8.17 3.93
CA PRO A 109 -17.59 -9.40 3.79
C PRO A 109 -19.05 -9.21 4.21
N ASP A 110 -19.32 -8.22 5.04
CA ASP A 110 -20.64 -7.74 5.48
C ASP A 110 -21.32 -6.80 4.45
N GLY A 111 -20.63 -6.48 3.34
CA GLY A 111 -21.09 -5.56 2.33
C GLY A 111 -20.80 -4.09 2.63
N HIS A 112 -20.17 -3.77 3.77
CA HIS A 112 -19.83 -2.39 4.12
C HIS A 112 -18.76 -1.83 3.16
N GLN A 113 -18.95 -0.60 2.68
CA GLN A 113 -18.07 -0.01 1.67
C GLN A 113 -16.79 0.62 2.22
N TRP A 114 -16.73 0.82 3.54
CA TRP A 114 -15.63 1.50 4.21
C TRP A 114 -15.27 2.85 3.55
N PRO A 115 -16.16 3.86 3.67
CA PRO A 115 -15.96 5.15 3.03
C PRO A 115 -14.64 5.80 3.46
N ILE A 116 -13.91 6.38 2.51
CA ILE A 116 -12.60 7.01 2.74
C ILE A 116 -12.83 8.46 3.18
N PRO A 117 -12.52 8.84 4.44
CA PRO A 117 -12.79 10.18 4.94
C PRO A 117 -11.67 11.14 4.51
N TYR A 118 -11.67 11.50 3.23
CA TYR A 118 -10.54 12.13 2.53
C TYR A 118 -10.05 13.42 3.18
N LEU A 119 -10.95 14.21 3.79
CA LEU A 119 -10.63 15.51 4.39
C LEU A 119 -10.26 15.45 5.89
N LEU A 120 -10.09 14.27 6.50
CA LEU A 120 -9.62 14.22 7.89
C LEU A 120 -8.25 14.91 8.05
N PRO A 121 -8.00 15.54 9.21
CA PRO A 121 -8.90 15.67 10.38
C PRO A 121 -9.87 16.86 10.30
N PHE A 122 -9.90 17.60 9.19
CA PHE A 122 -10.63 18.87 9.08
C PHE A 122 -12.14 18.68 8.95
N SER A 123 -12.57 17.64 8.22
CA SER A 123 -13.99 17.40 7.97
C SER A 123 -14.28 15.94 7.62
N ARG A 124 -15.49 15.48 7.98
CA ARG A 124 -16.09 14.22 7.50
C ARG A 124 -17.18 14.45 6.45
N ALA A 125 -17.36 15.68 5.97
CA ALA A 125 -18.39 15.99 4.97
C ALA A 125 -18.11 15.38 3.59
N TRP A 126 -16.87 14.97 3.33
CA TRP A 126 -16.46 14.36 2.07
C TRP A 126 -15.83 12.99 2.32
N GLU A 127 -16.69 11.98 2.29
CA GLU A 127 -16.31 10.57 2.38
C GLU A 127 -16.45 9.94 0.99
N TRP A 128 -15.36 9.40 0.46
CA TRP A 128 -15.37 8.75 -0.84
C TRP A 128 -15.92 7.34 -0.70
N ALA A 129 -17.01 7.09 -1.41
CA ALA A 129 -17.61 5.79 -1.59
C ALA A 129 -18.03 5.64 -3.05
N TRP A 130 -18.05 4.42 -3.56
CA TRP A 130 -18.43 4.15 -4.94
C TRP A 130 -19.34 2.94 -5.03
N GLN A 131 -20.50 3.11 -5.69
CA GLN A 131 -21.51 2.06 -5.80
C GLN A 131 -20.97 0.79 -6.49
N GLY A 132 -20.04 0.96 -7.43
CA GLY A 132 -19.39 -0.14 -8.15
C GLY A 132 -18.28 -0.86 -7.38
N GLN A 133 -17.99 -0.49 -6.14
CA GLN A 133 -16.93 -1.10 -5.36
C GLN A 133 -17.15 -2.62 -5.23
N TRP A 134 -16.16 -3.42 -5.58
CA TRP A 134 -16.26 -4.88 -5.46
C TRP A 134 -15.73 -5.38 -4.12
N ALA A 135 -16.12 -6.61 -3.77
CA ALA A 135 -15.67 -7.31 -2.57
C ALA A 135 -14.15 -7.46 -2.54
N LEU A 136 -13.55 -7.38 -1.35
CA LEU A 136 -12.10 -7.53 -1.17
C LEU A 136 -11.54 -8.81 -1.83
N ASN A 137 -12.30 -9.90 -1.81
CA ASN A 137 -11.96 -11.19 -2.39
C ASN A 137 -12.56 -11.43 -3.80
N ALA A 138 -12.94 -10.37 -4.53
CA ALA A 138 -13.45 -10.51 -5.89
C ALA A 138 -12.32 -10.81 -6.90
N TRP A 139 -12.69 -11.45 -8.03
CA TRP A 139 -11.75 -11.80 -9.11
C TRP A 139 -10.89 -10.64 -9.65
N PRO A 140 -11.35 -9.36 -9.72
CA PRO A 140 -10.50 -8.28 -10.22
C PRO A 140 -9.27 -8.05 -9.36
N ASN A 141 -9.40 -8.17 -8.02
CA ASN A 141 -8.26 -8.03 -7.11
C ASN A 141 -7.24 -9.16 -7.32
N PHE A 142 -7.70 -10.38 -7.56
CA PHE A 142 -6.81 -11.51 -7.89
C PHE A 142 -6.09 -11.30 -9.22
N ALA A 143 -6.80 -10.83 -10.26
CA ALA A 143 -6.22 -10.54 -11.57
C ALA A 143 -5.17 -9.43 -11.48
N ILE A 144 -5.49 -8.30 -10.82
CA ILE A 144 -4.57 -7.19 -10.60
C ILE A 144 -3.32 -7.66 -9.86
N THR A 145 -3.50 -8.41 -8.76
CA THR A 145 -2.39 -8.93 -7.97
C THR A 145 -1.51 -9.88 -8.80
N GLY A 146 -2.11 -10.78 -9.58
CA GLY A 146 -1.38 -11.69 -10.46
C GLY A 146 -0.52 -10.95 -11.48
N VAL A 147 -1.07 -9.92 -12.15
CA VAL A 147 -0.32 -9.07 -13.08
C VAL A 147 0.82 -8.35 -12.37
N LEU A 148 0.59 -7.77 -11.19
CA LEU A 148 1.60 -7.06 -10.42
C LEU A 148 2.73 -7.98 -9.94
N VAL A 149 2.42 -9.22 -9.57
CA VAL A 149 3.42 -10.24 -9.21
C VAL A 149 4.28 -10.55 -10.42
N VAL A 150 3.68 -10.86 -11.58
CA VAL A 150 4.42 -11.12 -12.82
C VAL A 150 5.31 -9.93 -13.20
N ALA A 151 4.77 -8.71 -13.16
CA ALA A 151 5.53 -7.49 -13.42
C ALA A 151 6.69 -7.30 -12.43
N THR A 152 6.49 -7.62 -11.16
CA THR A 152 7.54 -7.56 -10.13
C THR A 152 8.67 -8.54 -10.41
N PHE A 153 8.37 -9.79 -10.78
CA PHE A 153 9.38 -10.76 -11.20
C PHE A 153 10.12 -10.27 -12.45
N TYR A 154 9.39 -9.80 -13.47
CA TYR A 154 9.99 -9.29 -14.69
C TYR A 154 10.95 -8.11 -14.43
N LEU A 155 10.53 -7.15 -13.61
CA LEU A 155 11.36 -6.00 -13.25
C LEU A 155 12.56 -6.41 -12.41
N ALA A 156 12.41 -7.35 -11.47
CA ALA A 156 13.52 -7.87 -10.68
C ALA A 156 14.57 -8.55 -11.56
N TRP A 157 14.13 -9.37 -12.52
CA TRP A 157 15.00 -10.00 -13.52
C TRP A 157 15.73 -8.96 -14.37
N ARG A 158 15.01 -7.97 -14.93
CA ARG A 158 15.59 -6.95 -15.82
C ARG A 158 16.50 -5.96 -15.10
N ARG A 159 16.10 -5.46 -13.93
CA ARG A 159 16.76 -4.34 -13.24
C ARG A 159 17.73 -4.76 -12.15
N GLY A 160 17.64 -6.00 -11.67
CA GLY A 160 18.58 -6.57 -10.71
C GLY A 160 18.30 -6.20 -9.25
N PHE A 161 17.07 -5.77 -8.93
CA PHE A 161 16.60 -5.49 -7.57
C PHE A 161 15.10 -5.76 -7.47
N SER A 162 14.62 -6.12 -6.30
CA SER A 162 13.22 -6.50 -6.00
C SER A 162 12.72 -5.79 -4.74
N PRO A 163 11.42 -5.91 -4.39
CA PRO A 163 10.91 -5.35 -3.13
C PRO A 163 11.64 -5.85 -1.87
N LEU A 164 12.32 -7.00 -1.94
CA LEU A 164 13.11 -7.52 -0.82
C LEU A 164 14.23 -6.58 -0.40
N GLU A 165 14.70 -5.69 -1.30
CA GLU A 165 15.72 -4.70 -0.96
C GLU A 165 15.27 -3.76 0.17
N ILE A 166 13.96 -3.62 0.42
CA ILE A 166 13.44 -2.79 1.51
C ILE A 166 13.79 -3.42 2.87
N VAL A 167 13.81 -4.76 2.95
CA VAL A 167 14.04 -5.51 4.19
C VAL A 167 15.50 -5.97 4.30
N SER A 168 16.08 -6.51 3.23
CA SER A 168 17.43 -7.08 3.24
C SER A 168 18.08 -7.08 1.85
N SER A 169 19.23 -6.41 1.72
CA SER A 169 20.02 -6.43 0.48
C SER A 169 20.58 -7.81 0.16
N ARG A 170 20.86 -8.64 1.18
CA ARG A 170 21.34 -10.01 0.99
C ARG A 170 20.24 -10.90 0.40
N ALA A 171 19.03 -10.81 0.94
CA ALA A 171 17.89 -11.57 0.44
C ALA A 171 17.54 -11.14 -0.99
N ASP A 172 17.56 -9.83 -1.26
CA ASP A 172 17.35 -9.27 -2.59
C ASP A 172 18.35 -9.80 -3.62
N ALA A 173 19.64 -9.73 -3.31
CA ALA A 173 20.70 -10.23 -4.20
C ALA A 173 20.55 -11.73 -4.47
N ALA A 174 20.25 -12.53 -3.43
CA ALA A 174 20.02 -13.97 -3.60
C ALA A 174 18.81 -14.25 -4.48
N PHE A 175 17.69 -13.55 -4.26
CA PHE A 175 16.47 -13.69 -5.06
C PHE A 175 16.71 -13.36 -6.54
N VAL A 176 17.35 -12.22 -6.81
CA VAL A 176 17.67 -11.79 -8.19
C VAL A 176 18.62 -12.76 -8.87
N ALA A 177 19.64 -13.26 -8.15
CA ALA A 177 20.59 -14.23 -8.70
C ALA A 177 19.91 -15.53 -9.11
N VAL A 178 19.05 -16.09 -8.25
CA VAL A 178 18.26 -17.29 -8.57
C VAL A 178 17.33 -17.05 -9.75
N LEU A 179 16.65 -15.91 -9.77
CA LEU A 179 15.72 -15.56 -10.85
C LEU A 179 16.42 -15.46 -12.20
N ARG A 180 17.59 -14.81 -12.26
CA ARG A 180 18.39 -14.71 -13.48
C ARG A 180 18.98 -16.04 -13.90
N ALA A 181 19.53 -16.83 -12.98
CA ALA A 181 20.10 -18.14 -13.31
C ALA A 181 19.07 -19.11 -13.93
N ARG A 182 17.77 -18.93 -13.63
CA ARG A 182 16.71 -19.79 -14.15
C ARG A 182 16.13 -19.36 -15.50
N PHE A 183 16.24 -18.09 -15.86
CA PHE A 183 15.54 -17.50 -17.02
C PHE A 183 16.42 -16.64 -17.93
N ALA A 184 17.73 -16.56 -17.67
CA ALA A 184 18.74 -15.97 -18.57
C ALA A 184 19.39 -17.09 -19.41
#